data_AF-A0A2D6XDN9-F1
#
_entry.id   AF-A0A2D6XDN9-F1
#
_cell.length_a   1.000
_cell.length_b   1.000
_cell.length_c   1.000
_cell.angle_alpha   90.00
_cell.angle_beta   90.00
_cell.angle_gamma   90.00
#
_symmetry.space_group_name_H-M   'P 1'
#
loop_
_entity.id
_entity.type
_entity.pdbx_description
1 polymer ?
#
loop_
_entity_poly.entity_id
_entity_poly.type
_entity_poly.pdbx_seq_one_letter_code
_entity_poly.pdbx_strand_id
1 'polypeptide(L)'
;MNELENFKEETAFRLFGRSRNLAIAGNQCVKCGAHNLEFRDELSRKEHGISGFCQSCQDDVFGPSDEDKEEVLGIAHEILGEEE
;
A
#
# COMPACT_ATOMS: atom_id res chain seq x y z
N MET A 1 20.21 6.14 13.63
CA MET A 1 18.80 5.91 13.27
C MET A 1 17.95 6.62 14.33
N ASN A 2 16.94 7.41 13.94
CA ASN A 2 16.10 8.10 14.92
C ASN A 2 15.05 7.13 15.49
N GLU A 3 14.35 7.55 16.54
CA GLU A 3 13.37 6.71 17.24
C GLU A 3 12.24 6.22 16.33
N LEU A 4 11.74 7.08 15.44
CA LEU A 4 10.70 6.73 14.47
C LEU A 4 11.18 5.65 13.48
N GLU A 5 12.40 5.76 12.96
CA GLU A 5 12.96 4.78 12.03
C GLU A 5 13.21 3.44 12.73
N ASN A 6 13.65 3.44 14.00
CA ASN A 6 13.75 2.21 14.79
C ASN A 6 12.38 1.55 14.98
N PHE A 7 11.36 2.33 15.33
CA PHE A 7 10.00 1.82 15.51
C PHE A 7 9.44 1.18 14.23
N LYS A 8 9.66 1.82 13.06
CA LYS A 8 9.27 1.25 11.76
C LYS A 8 9.96 -0.07 11.48
N GLU A 9 11.26 -0.14 11.75
CA GLU A 9 12.06 -1.35 11.54
C GLU A 9 11.61 -2.51 12.44
N GLU A 10 11.45 -2.26 13.75
CA GLU A 10 10.99 -3.27 14.70
C GLU A 10 9.57 -3.75 14.39
N THR A 11 8.67 -2.82 14.04
CA THR A 11 7.28 -3.16 13.70
C THR A 11 7.23 -4.03 12.45
N ALA A 12 7.99 -3.68 11.40
CA ALA A 12 8.06 -4.47 10.19
C ALA A 12 8.59 -5.89 10.46
N PHE A 13 9.63 -6.01 11.29
CA PHE A 13 10.18 -7.31 11.66
C PHE A 13 9.17 -8.15 12.46
N ARG A 14 8.47 -7.54 13.42
CA ARG A 14 7.45 -8.22 14.23
C ARG A 14 6.25 -8.69 13.40
N LEU A 15 5.80 -7.89 12.43
CA LEU A 15 4.61 -8.20 11.63
C LEU A 15 4.90 -9.13 10.45
N PHE A 16 6.05 -8.96 9.79
CA PHE A 16 6.32 -9.61 8.49
C PHE A 16 7.59 -10.46 8.48
N GLY A 17 8.36 -10.47 9.57
CA GLY A 17 9.64 -11.19 9.67
C GLY A 17 10.73 -10.67 8.75
N ARG A 18 10.57 -9.45 8.20
CA ARG A 18 11.49 -8.84 7.25
C ARG A 18 11.91 -7.46 7.72
N SER A 19 13.19 -7.14 7.52
CA SER A 19 13.71 -5.80 7.73
C SER A 19 13.12 -4.85 6.70
N ARG A 20 12.56 -3.72 7.16
CA ARG A 20 12.03 -2.68 6.25
C ARG A 20 13.17 -2.03 5.49
N ASN A 21 14.25 -1.68 6.18
CA ASN A 21 15.38 -1.01 5.56
C ASN A 21 16.07 -1.88 4.50
N LEU A 22 16.27 -3.17 4.78
CA LEU A 22 16.85 -4.08 3.79
C LEU A 22 15.89 -4.36 2.63
N ALA A 23 14.59 -4.48 2.89
CA ALA A 23 13.59 -4.65 1.84
C ALA A 23 13.58 -3.46 0.86
N ILE A 24 13.49 -2.23 1.38
CA ILE A 24 13.53 -1.01 0.56
C ILE A 24 14.86 -0.91 -0.22
N ALA A 25 16.00 -1.15 0.44
CA ALA A 25 17.31 -1.10 -0.22
C ALA A 25 17.46 -2.17 -1.32
N GLY A 26 16.80 -3.33 -1.14
CA GLY A 26 16.78 -4.43 -2.10
C GLY A 26 15.71 -4.31 -3.19
N ASN A 27 14.98 -3.19 -3.27
CA ASN A 27 13.81 -3.04 -4.13
C ASN A 27 12.76 -4.16 -3.93
N GLN A 28 12.49 -4.52 -2.68
CA GLN A 28 11.54 -5.56 -2.28
C GLN A 28 10.42 -5.01 -1.41
N CYS A 29 9.26 -5.65 -1.49
CA CYS A 29 8.16 -5.44 -0.55
C CYS A 29 8.48 -6.05 0.82
N VAL A 30 8.33 -5.29 1.90
CA VAL A 30 8.56 -5.79 3.27
C VAL A 30 7.51 -6.81 3.73
N LYS A 31 6.27 -6.75 3.21
CA LYS A 31 5.19 -7.69 3.54
C LYS A 31 5.33 -9.02 2.79
N CYS A 32 5.42 -8.96 1.46
CA CYS A 32 5.36 -10.16 0.61
C CYS A 32 6.69 -10.60 0.00
N GLY A 33 7.74 -9.75 0.02
CA GLY A 33 9.05 -10.05 -0.57
C GLY A 33 9.15 -9.93 -2.09
N ALA A 34 8.08 -9.51 -2.78
CA ALA A 34 8.10 -9.30 -4.22
C ALA A 34 9.00 -8.11 -4.62
N HIS A 35 9.66 -8.21 -5.78
CA HIS A 35 10.54 -7.17 -6.33
C HIS A 35 9.81 -6.17 -7.25
N ASN A 36 8.50 -6.37 -7.45
CA ASN A 36 7.71 -5.58 -8.40
C ASN A 36 7.37 -4.21 -7.80
N LEU A 37 8.25 -3.23 -8.01
CA LEU A 37 8.10 -1.84 -7.54
C LEU A 37 7.63 -0.89 -8.65
N GLU A 38 6.71 -1.35 -9.49
CA GLU A 38 5.91 -0.46 -10.32
C GLU A 38 4.81 0.17 -9.47
N PHE A 39 4.77 1.50 -9.45
CA PHE A 39 3.78 2.27 -8.69
C PHE A 39 2.84 2.99 -9.66
N ARG A 40 1.55 3.00 -9.35
CA ARG A 40 0.53 3.63 -10.21
C ARG A 40 0.68 5.15 -10.25
N ASP A 41 1.16 5.74 -9.15
CA ASP A 41 1.31 7.18 -8.99
C ASP A 41 2.45 7.55 -8.01
N GLU A 42 2.77 8.84 -7.96
CA GLU A 42 3.82 9.37 -7.10
C GLU A 42 3.45 9.31 -5.61
N LEU A 43 2.16 9.25 -5.28
CA LEU A 43 1.70 9.06 -3.90
C LEU A 43 2.10 7.66 -3.41
N SER A 44 1.82 6.63 -4.21
CA SER A 44 2.14 5.22 -3.94
C SER A 44 3.65 5.01 -3.80
N ARG A 45 4.47 5.76 -4.55
CA ARG A 45 5.93 5.78 -4.39
C ARG A 45 6.35 6.34 -3.03
N LYS A 46 5.72 7.42 -2.57
CA LYS A 46 5.99 8.01 -1.24
C LYS A 46 5.53 7.07 -0.12
N GLU A 47 4.38 6.44 -0.28
CA GLU A 47 3.84 5.45 0.65
C GLU A 47 4.74 4.22 0.75
N HIS A 48 5.35 3.76 -0.36
CA HIS A 48 6.40 2.76 -0.33
C HIS A 48 7.59 3.22 0.52
N GLY A 49 8.02 4.47 0.37
CA GLY A 49 9.08 5.05 1.20
C GLY A 49 8.77 5.03 2.69
N ILE A 50 7.50 5.05 3.09
CA ILE A 50 7.07 5.00 4.50
C ILE A 50 6.91 3.54 4.97
N SER A 51 6.15 2.74 4.22
CA SER A 51 5.72 1.40 4.62
C SER A 51 6.67 0.28 4.18
N GLY A 52 7.33 0.43 3.04
CA GLY A 52 8.04 -0.63 2.34
C GLY A 52 7.13 -1.58 1.55
N PHE A 53 5.85 -1.24 1.30
CA PHE A 53 4.93 -2.10 0.55
C PHE A 53 5.00 -1.89 -0.96
N CYS A 54 4.92 -2.97 -1.75
CA CYS A 54 4.64 -2.86 -3.18
C CYS A 54 3.19 -2.43 -3.43
N GLN A 55 2.88 -2.03 -4.67
CA GLN A 55 1.56 -1.51 -5.05
C GLN A 55 0.41 -2.42 -4.62
N SER A 56 0.45 -3.72 -4.90
CA SER A 56 -0.65 -4.62 -4.52
C SER A 56 -0.85 -4.72 -3.01
N CYS A 57 0.24 -4.72 -2.23
CA CYS A 57 0.15 -4.70 -0.77
C CYS A 57 -0.31 -3.35 -0.22
N GLN A 58 -0.07 -2.25 -0.95
CA GLN A 58 -0.65 -0.94 -0.64
C GLN A 58 -2.15 -0.96 -0.94
N ASP A 59 -2.57 -1.50 -2.08
CA ASP A 59 -3.98 -1.59 -2.47
C ASP A 59 -4.78 -2.45 -1.47
N ASP A 60 -4.20 -3.53 -0.96
CA ASP A 60 -4.83 -4.36 0.09
C ASP A 60 -5.10 -3.61 1.41
N VAL A 61 -4.31 -2.56 1.71
CA VAL A 61 -4.30 -1.91 3.04
C VAL A 61 -4.88 -0.50 2.99
N PHE A 62 -4.60 0.24 1.91
CA PHE A 62 -4.94 1.64 1.69
C PHE A 62 -5.91 1.84 0.52
N GLY A 63 -6.18 0.78 -0.26
CA GLY A 63 -7.15 0.84 -1.35
C GLY A 63 -8.58 1.02 -0.85
N PRO A 64 -9.49 1.47 -1.73
CA PRO A 64 -10.90 1.63 -1.38
C PRO A 64 -11.49 0.29 -0.94
N SER A 65 -12.26 0.32 0.15
CA SER A 65 -13.04 -0.83 0.60
C SER A 65 -14.15 -1.15 -0.39
N ASP A 66 -14.75 -2.33 -0.26
CA ASP A 66 -15.88 -2.69 -1.12
C ASP A 66 -17.10 -1.79 -0.85
N GLU A 67 -17.28 -1.31 0.39
CA GLU A 67 -18.29 -0.31 0.73
C GLU A 67 -18.05 1.01 0.00
N ASP A 68 -16.80 1.49 -0.04
CA ASP A 68 -16.43 2.72 -0.77
C ASP A 68 -16.68 2.56 -2.28
N LYS A 69 -16.44 1.37 -2.84
CA LYS A 69 -16.66 1.10 -4.26
C LYS A 69 -18.14 1.08 -4.62
N GLU A 70 -18.97 0.43 -3.81
CA GLU A 70 -20.42 0.37 -4.00
C GLU A 70 -21.05 1.77 -3.89
N GLU A 71 -20.60 2.60 -2.95
CA GLU A 71 -21.06 3.98 -2.84
C GLU A 71 -20.73 4.78 -4.11
N VAL A 72 -19.49 4.69 -4.60
CA VAL A 72 -19.07 5.40 -5.82
C VAL A 72 -19.80 4.88 -7.06
N LEU A 73 -20.03 3.55 -7.16
CA LEU A 73 -20.80 2.94 -8.24
C LEU A 73 -22.26 3.41 -8.23
N GLY A 74 -22.89 3.46 -7.05
CA GLY A 74 -24.25 3.98 -6.88
C GLY A 74 -24.38 5.42 -7.34
N ILE A 75 -23.43 6.27 -6.95
CA ILE A 75 -23.37 7.67 -7.40
C ILE A 75 -23.15 7.74 -8.92
N ALA A 76 -22.27 6.90 -9.47
CA ALA A 76 -22.00 6.88 -10.91
C ALA A 76 -23.23 6.46 -11.73
N HIS A 77 -23.98 5.44 -11.29
CA HIS A 77 -25.22 5.02 -11.94
C HIS A 77 -26.30 6.13 -11.90
N GLU A 78 -26.43 6.84 -10.78
CA GLU A 78 -27.34 7.99 -10.65
C GLU A 78 -26.97 9.13 -11.61
N ILE A 79 -25.66 9.43 -11.74
CA ILE A 79 -25.17 10.50 -12.64
C ILE A 79 -25.31 10.12 -14.12
N LEU A 80 -25.02 8.86 -14.46
CA LEU A 80 -25.01 8.39 -15.85
C LEU A 80 -26.42 8.03 -16.37
N GLY A 81 -27.42 7.99 -15.50
CA GLY A 81 -28.81 7.69 -15.88
C GLY A 81 -28.98 6.28 -16.44
N GLU A 82 -28.09 5.36 -16.07
CA GLU A 82 -28.20 3.95 -16.44
C GLU A 82 -29.24 3.31 -15.51
N GLU A 83 -30.50 3.28 -15.95
CA GLU A 83 -31.53 2.43 -15.35
C GLU A 83 -31.16 0.96 -15.59
N GLU A 84 -31.20 0.16 -14.50
CA GLU A 84 -30.88 -1.28 -14.40
C GLU A 84 -31.40 -2.16 -15.57
#